data_AF-A0A855K7T9-F1
#
_entry.id   AF-A0A855K7T9-F1
#
_cell.length_a   1.000
_cell.length_b   1.000
_cell.length_c   1.000
_cell.angle_alpha   90.00
_cell.angle_beta   90.00
_cell.angle_gamma   90.00
#
_symmetry.space_group_name_H-M   'P 1'
#
loop_
_entity.id
_entity.type
_entity.pdbx_description
1 polymer ?
#
loop_
_entity_poly.entity_id
_entity_poly.type
_entity_poly.pdbx_seq_one_letter_code
_entity_poly.pdbx_strand_id
1 'polypeptide(L)' 'LYGGLYDLGHCHSVEAWQGDDLVGGLYGVSLGRAFFGESMFHTARDASKVALVHLVARLIHGGFELLDTQYVTEHLKSFG' A
#
# COMPACT_ATOMS: atom_id res chain seq x y z
N LEU A 1 0.37 13.34 11.97
CA LEU A 1 -0.84 13.23 11.12
C LEU A 1 -1.22 11.76 10.92
N TYR A 2 -0.49 10.99 10.10
CA TYR A 2 -0.84 9.59 9.80
C TYR A 2 -0.94 8.66 11.01
N GLY A 3 -0.12 8.83 12.05
CA GLY A 3 -0.29 8.09 13.31
C GLY A 3 -1.66 8.31 13.96
N GLY A 4 -2.16 9.55 13.98
CA GLY A 4 -3.51 9.84 14.49
C GLY A 4 -4.61 9.25 13.58
N LEU A 5 -4.40 9.24 12.26
CA LEU A 5 -5.33 8.57 11.33
C LEU A 5 -5.29 7.05 11.50
N TYR A 6 -4.15 6.47 11.84
CA TYR A 6 -4.01 5.06 12.17
C TYR A 6 -4.77 4.73 13.46
N ASP A 7 -4.61 5.54 14.50
CA ASP A 7 -5.34 5.39 15.76
C ASP A 7 -6.87 5.50 15.56
N LEU A 8 -7.31 6.29 14.58
CA LEU A 8 -8.72 6.40 14.17
C LEU A 8 -9.19 5.30 13.22
N GLY A 9 -8.32 4.37 12.80
CA GLY A 9 -8.65 3.27 11.89
C GLY A 9 -8.77 3.66 10.41
N HIS A 10 -8.28 4.85 10.05
CA HIS A 10 -8.32 5.36 8.67
C HIS A 10 -7.00 5.16 7.92
N CYS A 11 -5.86 5.09 8.59
CA CYS A 11 -4.57 4.81 7.96
C CYS A 11 -4.21 3.33 8.11
N HIS A 12 -3.73 2.70 7.04
CA HIS A 12 -3.37 1.28 7.00
C HIS A 12 -2.01 1.09 6.33
N SER A 13 -1.25 0.10 6.79
CA SER A 13 -0.01 -0.33 6.17
C SER A 13 -0.12 -1.76 5.62
N VAL A 14 0.65 -2.04 4.58
CA VAL A 14 0.94 -3.40 4.12
C VAL A 14 2.45 -3.57 4.11
N GLU A 15 2.91 -4.58 4.81
CA GLU A 15 4.33 -4.80 5.07
C GLU A 15 4.80 -6.09 4.39
N ALA A 16 6.00 -6.04 3.81
CA ALA A 16 6.68 -7.17 3.20
C ALA A 16 7.89 -7.54 4.06
N TRP A 17 7.85 -8.74 4.63
CA TRP A 17 8.86 -9.26 5.54
C TRP A 17 9.65 -10.40 4.90
N GLN A 18 10.96 -10.46 5.15
CA GLN A 18 11.83 -11.57 4.80
C GLN A 18 12.50 -12.09 6.07
N GLY A 19 11.97 -13.19 6.61
CA GLY A 19 12.32 -13.59 7.98
C GLY A 19 11.86 -12.51 8.96
N ASP A 20 12.79 -12.04 9.80
CA ASP A 20 12.54 -10.97 10.78
C ASP A 20 12.81 -9.56 10.23
N ASP A 21 13.24 -9.44 8.96
CA ASP A 21 13.58 -8.17 8.35
C ASP A 21 12.37 -7.59 7.59
N LEU A 22 11.98 -6.36 7.94
CA LEU A 22 11.02 -5.57 7.17
C LEU A 22 11.70 -5.04 5.91
N VAL A 23 11.43 -5.67 4.77
CA VAL A 23 12.13 -5.41 3.50
C VAL A 23 11.36 -4.54 2.51
N GLY A 24 10.13 -4.18 2.84
CA GLY A 24 9.36 -3.21 2.07
C GLY A 24 7.94 -3.05 2.60
N GLY A 25 7.20 -2.14 1.98
CA GLY A 25 5.82 -1.90 2.34
C GLY A 25 5.27 -0.64 1.74
N LEU A 26 4.02 -0.37 2.05
CA LEU A 26 3.31 0.85 1.71
C LEU A 26 2.35 1.21 2.84
N TYR A 27 1.94 2.47 2.88
CA TYR A 27 0.82 2.90 3.70
C TYR A 27 -0.06 3.89 2.96
N GLY A 28 -1.31 3.96 3.39
CA GLY A 28 -2.31 4.85 2.81
C GLY A 28 -3.52 5.02 3.69
N VAL A 29 -4.44 5.87 3.23
CA VAL A 29 -5.67 6.22 3.95
C VAL A 29 -6.88 5.63 3.25
N SER A 30 -7.79 5.03 4.00
CA SER A 30 -9.08 4.56 3.52
C SER A 30 -10.18 5.57 3.86
N LEU A 31 -11.00 5.91 2.87
CA LEU A 31 -12.23 6.68 3.04
C LEU A 31 -13.36 5.99 2.29
N GLY A 32 -14.29 5.36 3.03
CA GLY A 32 -15.33 4.54 2.43
C GLY A 32 -14.74 3.39 1.60
N ARG A 33 -15.04 3.35 0.30
CA ARG A 33 -14.55 2.34 -0.65
C ARG A 33 -13.37 2.83 -1.50
N ALA A 34 -12.73 3.92 -1.11
CA ALA A 34 -11.54 4.44 -1.76
C ALA A 34 -10.31 4.29 -0.84
N PHE A 35 -9.19 3.89 -1.43
CA PHE A 35 -7.90 3.84 -0.77
C PHE A 35 -6.92 4.79 -1.49
N PHE A 36 -6.27 5.66 -0.73
CA PHE A 36 -5.32 6.65 -1.22
C PHE A 36 -3.91 6.26 -0.74
N GLY A 37 -3.03 5.91 -1.68
CA GLY A 37 -1.64 5.53 -1.39
C GLY A 37 -0.78 6.76 -1.06
N GLU A 38 -0.16 6.78 0.12
CA GLU A 38 0.62 7.93 0.63
C GLU A 38 2.15 7.78 0.51
N SER A 39 2.74 6.62 0.89
CA SER A 39 4.12 6.27 0.49
C SER A 39 4.38 4.77 0.37
N MET A 40 5.43 4.39 -0.36
CA MET A 40 5.95 3.02 -0.44
C MET A 40 7.48 3.01 -0.31
N PHE A 41 8.03 1.93 0.25
CA PHE A 41 9.48 1.74 0.38
C PHE A 41 9.85 0.28 0.14
N HIS A 42 11.13 0.05 -0.19
CA HIS A 42 11.72 -1.28 -0.25
C HIS A 42 13.23 -1.21 0.03
N THR A 43 13.76 -2.25 0.66
CA THR A 43 15.20 -2.51 0.82
C THR A 43 15.62 -3.80 0.12
N ALA A 44 14.67 -4.71 -0.14
CA ALA A 44 14.85 -5.85 -1.02
C ALA A 44 14.16 -5.65 -2.37
N ARG A 45 14.67 -6.30 -3.41
CA ARG A 45 14.12 -6.23 -4.76
C ARG A 45 12.65 -6.68 -4.77
N ASP A 46 11.81 -5.90 -5.45
CA ASP A 46 10.38 -6.15 -5.67
C ASP A 46 9.50 -6.24 -4.40
N ALA A 47 10.04 -6.02 -3.20
CA ALA A 47 9.28 -6.12 -1.94
C ALA A 47 8.06 -5.17 -1.87
N SER A 48 8.22 -3.93 -2.36
CA SER A 48 7.11 -2.97 -2.42
C SER A 48 6.03 -3.35 -3.44
N LYS A 49 6.39 -4.09 -4.51
CA LYS A 49 5.42 -4.63 -5.47
C LYS A 49 4.62 -5.77 -4.85
N VAL A 50 5.26 -6.64 -4.06
CA VAL A 50 4.56 -7.67 -3.29
C VAL A 50 3.53 -7.01 -2.38
N ALA A 51 3.93 -6.00 -1.59
CA ALA A 51 3.00 -5.25 -0.74
C ALA A 51 1.84 -4.64 -1.55
N LEU A 52 2.11 -4.06 -2.73
CA LEU A 52 1.07 -3.50 -3.60
C LEU A 52 0.10 -4.56 -4.14
N VAL A 53 0.58 -5.70 -4.61
CA VAL A 53 -0.29 -6.79 -5.10
C VAL A 53 -1.18 -7.30 -3.98
N HIS A 54 -0.63 -7.45 -2.77
CA HIS A 54 -1.41 -7.85 -1.59
C HIS A 54 -2.44 -6.80 -1.18
N LEU A 55 -2.11 -5.51 -1.24
CA LEU A 55 -3.08 -4.42 -1.05
C LEU A 55 -4.22 -4.55 -2.07
N VAL A 56 -3.91 -4.61 -3.36
CA VAL A 56 -4.92 -4.68 -4.42
C VAL A 56 -5.84 -5.88 -4.22
N ALA A 57 -5.30 -7.05 -3.89
CA ALA A 57 -6.09 -8.24 -3.60
C ALA A 57 -7.05 -8.02 -2.42
N ARG A 58 -6.60 -7.35 -1.35
CA ARG A 58 -7.43 -7.00 -0.19
C ARG A 58 -8.53 -5.99 -0.54
N LEU A 59 -8.21 -4.96 -1.33
CA LEU A 59 -9.15 -3.95 -1.78
C LEU A 59 -10.25 -4.57 -2.65
N ILE A 60 -9.89 -5.43 -3.60
CA ILE A 60 -10.86 -6.18 -4.43
C ILE A 60 -11.77 -7.04 -3.54
N HIS A 61 -11.20 -7.82 -2.63
CA HIS A 61 -11.98 -8.66 -1.72
C HIS A 61 -12.90 -7.84 -0.81
N GLY A 62 -12.47 -6.65 -0.38
CA GLY A 62 -13.24 -5.73 0.45
C GLY A 62 -14.26 -4.90 -0.31
N GLY A 63 -14.38 -5.05 -1.64
CA GLY A 63 -15.31 -4.27 -2.46
C GLY A 63 -14.94 -2.78 -2.57
N PHE A 64 -13.65 -2.44 -2.50
CA PHE A 64 -13.17 -1.10 -2.80
C PHE A 64 -13.26 -0.84 -4.30
N GLU A 65 -13.57 0.40 -4.64
CA GLU A 65 -13.85 0.83 -6.02
C GLU A 65 -12.72 1.69 -6.59
N LEU A 66 -11.85 2.22 -5.74
CA LEU A 66 -10.74 3.08 -6.14
C LEU A 66 -9.48 2.79 -5.31
N LEU A 67 -8.39 2.56 -6.01
CA LEU A 67 -7.03 2.71 -5.48
C LEU A 67 -6.41 3.92 -6.20
N ASP A 68 -6.33 5.06 -5.51
CA ASP A 68 -5.53 6.18 -5.98
C ASP A 68 -4.08 5.90 -5.62
N THR A 69 -3.25 5.65 -6.62
CA THR A 69 -1.88 5.26 -6.35
C THR A 69 -1.02 6.42 -5.88
N GLN A 70 -1.29 7.70 -6.25
CA GLN A 70 -0.47 8.91 -6.02
C GLN A 70 1.07 8.81 -6.26
N TYR A 71 1.63 7.60 -6.45
CA TYR A 71 3.01 7.20 -6.68
C TYR A 71 3.28 7.13 -8.18
N VAL A 72 3.20 8.27 -8.85
CA VAL A 72 3.76 8.34 -10.21
C VAL A 72 5.28 8.38 -10.08
N THR A 73 5.90 7.21 -9.93
CA THR A 73 7.24 6.98 -10.45
C THR A 73 7.10 6.04 -11.65
N GLU A 74 7.87 6.28 -12.71
CA GLU A 74 7.85 5.60 -14.02
C GLU A 74 7.81 4.04 -13.98
N HIS A 75 7.96 3.43 -12.80
CA HIS A 75 7.96 1.99 -12.56
C HIS A 75 6.59 1.30 -12.75
N LEU A 76 5.48 2.01 -12.51
CA LEU A 76 4.12 1.43 -12.59
C LEU A 76 3.60 1.27 -14.03
N LYS A 77 4.17 1.98 -15.02
CA LYS A 77 3.88 1.75 -16.46
C LYS A 77 4.25 0.34 -16.93
N SER A 78 5.06 -0.39 -16.16
CA SER A 78 5.46 -1.77 -16.50
C SER A 78 4.40 -2.83 -16.13
N PHE A 79 3.34 -2.46 -15.40
CA PHE A 79 2.24 -3.36 -15.02
C PHE A 79 0.94 -3.15 -15.82
N GLY A 80 0.95 -2.28 -16.84
CA GLY A 80 -0.20 -1.97 -17.71
C GLY A 80 -0.35 -0.50 -17.98
#